data_AF-A4GUE6-F1
#
_entry.id   AF-A4GUE6-F1
#
_cell.length_a   1.000
_cell.length_b   1.000
_cell.length_c   1.000
_cell.angle_alpha   90.00
_cell.angle_beta   90.00
_cell.angle_gamma   90.00
#
_symmetry.space_group_name_H-M   'P 1'
#
loop_
_entity.id
_entity.type
_entity.pdbx_description
1 polymer ?
#
loop_
_entity_poly.entity_id
_entity_poly.type
_entity_poly.pdbx_seq_one_letter_code
_entity_poly.pdbx_strand_id
1 'polypeptide(L)'
;MKIEVWSDFSCPFCYIGKTIFEQALNNFKDKDKIEVIYKAYQLSPDAPFETTEDSYTIFSRMKGVSLNQTKQMFMQTVERAKQVGLVYDYDNMKMTNTFKAHRLAKWARTFGKESVLSTKLFDAYFTKGLNIHDDKVLLDIVNTLGLDVHEAKVVLESNQFHDEVL
;
A
#
# COMPACT_ATOMS: atom_id res chain seq x y z
N MET A 1 -17.76 -16.62 -6.61
CA MET A 1 -16.36 -17.09 -6.69
C MET A 1 -15.53 -16.19 -5.80
N LYS A 2 -14.59 -16.75 -5.03
CA LYS A 2 -13.73 -16.00 -4.11
C LYS A 2 -12.35 -15.82 -4.72
N ILE A 3 -11.81 -14.61 -4.69
CA ILE A 3 -10.44 -14.28 -5.11
C ILE A 3 -9.71 -13.70 -3.91
N GLU A 4 -8.60 -14.32 -3.52
CA GLU A 4 -7.75 -13.85 -2.42
C GLU A 4 -6.48 -13.23 -2.98
N VAL A 5 -6.18 -11.99 -2.56
CA VAL A 5 -5.04 -11.21 -3.06
C VAL A 5 -4.14 -10.86 -1.88
N TRP A 6 -2.97 -11.49 -1.80
CA TRP A 6 -1.93 -11.08 -0.86
C TRP A 6 -1.17 -9.89 -1.44
N SER A 7 -1.04 -8.84 -0.63
CA SER A 7 -0.48 -7.58 -1.08
C SER A 7 0.21 -6.86 0.06
N ASP A 8 1.25 -6.12 -0.26
CA ASP A 8 1.88 -5.14 0.63
C ASP A 8 1.81 -3.75 0.03
N PHE A 9 1.61 -2.73 0.87
CA PHE A 9 1.60 -1.32 0.46
C PHE A 9 2.99 -0.81 0.05
N SER A 10 4.05 -1.51 0.46
CA SER A 10 5.43 -1.25 0.05
C SER A 10 5.82 -1.94 -1.27
N CYS A 11 4.93 -2.74 -1.86
CA CYS A 11 5.20 -3.48 -3.09
C CYS A 11 4.69 -2.73 -4.34
N PRO A 12 5.58 -2.27 -5.24
CA PRO A 12 5.15 -1.53 -6.43
C PRO A 12 4.33 -2.41 -7.39
N PHE A 13 4.67 -3.69 -7.51
CA PHE A 13 3.93 -4.61 -8.37
C PHE A 13 2.54 -4.94 -7.83
N CYS A 14 2.32 -4.87 -6.51
CA CYS A 14 0.98 -5.02 -5.95
C CYS A 14 0.07 -3.87 -6.36
N TYR A 15 0.57 -2.63 -6.40
CA TYR A 15 -0.23 -1.49 -6.84
C TYR A 15 -0.53 -1.56 -8.34
N ILE A 16 0.48 -1.86 -9.19
CA ILE A 16 0.27 -2.12 -10.62
C ILE A 16 -0.77 -3.25 -10.82
N GLY A 17 -0.58 -4.37 -10.13
CA GLY A 17 -1.45 -5.54 -10.22
C GLY A 17 -2.88 -5.25 -9.79
N LYS A 18 -3.06 -4.48 -8.71
CA LYS A 18 -4.38 -4.02 -8.25
C LYS A 18 -5.06 -3.18 -9.33
N THR A 19 -4.36 -2.21 -9.92
CA THR A 19 -4.93 -1.36 -10.98
C THR A 19 -5.39 -2.18 -12.18
N ILE A 20 -4.56 -3.12 -12.66
CA ILE A 20 -4.92 -4.01 -13.78
C ILE A 20 -6.11 -4.91 -13.38
N PHE A 21 -6.07 -5.49 -12.19
CA PHE A 21 -7.13 -6.37 -11.70
C PHE A 21 -8.47 -5.64 -11.59
N GLU A 22 -8.51 -4.43 -11.04
CA GLU A 22 -9.73 -3.64 -10.94
C GLU A 22 -10.26 -3.20 -12.31
N GLN A 23 -9.37 -2.85 -13.26
CA GLN A 23 -9.75 -2.60 -14.64
C GLN A 23 -10.39 -3.84 -15.28
N ALA A 24 -9.80 -5.03 -15.08
CA ALA A 24 -10.35 -6.28 -15.59
C ALA A 24 -11.70 -6.62 -14.94
N LEU A 25 -11.80 -6.49 -13.61
CA LEU A 25 -13.01 -6.78 -12.85
C LEU A 25 -14.16 -5.84 -13.23
N ASN A 26 -13.88 -4.55 -13.48
CA ASN A 26 -14.89 -3.59 -13.92
C ASN A 26 -15.48 -3.93 -15.29
N ASN A 27 -14.71 -4.59 -16.16
CA ASN A 27 -15.13 -5.06 -17.48
C ASN A 27 -15.70 -6.49 -17.46
N PHE A 28 -15.70 -7.16 -16.30
CA PHE A 28 -16.17 -8.53 -16.17
C PHE A 28 -17.69 -8.57 -15.97
N LYS A 29 -18.39 -9.30 -16.85
CA LYS A 29 -19.87 -9.36 -16.89
C LYS A 29 -20.51 -9.79 -15.56
N ASP A 30 -19.86 -10.72 -14.85
CA ASP A 30 -20.37 -11.30 -13.61
C ASP A 30 -19.63 -10.77 -12.37
N LYS A 31 -19.11 -9.54 -12.42
CA LYS A 31 -18.32 -8.96 -11.31
C LYS A 31 -19.02 -8.99 -9.96
N ASP A 32 -20.34 -8.85 -9.93
CA ASP A 32 -21.14 -8.87 -8.70
C ASP A 32 -21.19 -10.27 -8.04
N LYS A 33 -20.74 -11.33 -8.75
CA LYS A 33 -20.59 -12.69 -8.23
C LYS A 33 -19.17 -12.97 -7.72
N ILE A 34 -18.26 -12.00 -7.82
CA ILE A 34 -16.88 -12.10 -7.37
C ILE A 34 -16.75 -11.44 -6.01
N GLU A 35 -16.31 -12.22 -5.02
CA GLU A 35 -15.87 -11.70 -3.74
C GLU A 35 -14.35 -11.56 -3.78
N VAL A 36 -13.85 -10.34 -3.60
CA VAL A 36 -12.42 -10.06 -3.51
C VAL A 36 -12.05 -9.87 -2.05
N ILE A 37 -11.08 -10.65 -1.57
CA ILE A 37 -10.55 -10.55 -0.21
C ILE A 37 -9.09 -10.20 -0.30
N TYR A 38 -8.73 -9.02 0.21
CA TYR A 38 -7.33 -8.64 0.35
C TYR A 38 -6.76 -9.28 1.62
N LYS A 39 -5.56 -9.84 1.52
CA LYS A 39 -4.80 -10.45 2.61
C LYS A 39 -3.55 -9.62 2.85
N ALA A 40 -3.23 -9.38 4.11
CA ALA A 40 -2.03 -8.64 4.45
C ALA A 40 -0.79 -9.45 4.10
N TYR A 41 0.26 -8.77 3.67
CA TYR A 41 1.60 -9.30 3.51
C TYR A 41 2.56 -8.15 3.80
N GLN A 42 3.64 -8.40 4.54
CA GLN A 42 4.70 -7.42 4.74
C GLN A 42 5.98 -7.91 4.06
N LEU A 43 6.46 -7.19 3.05
CA LEU A 43 7.74 -7.50 2.39
C LEU A 43 8.91 -7.30 3.35
N SER A 44 8.80 -6.29 4.22
CA SER A 44 9.80 -5.93 5.22
C SER A 44 9.12 -5.64 6.56
N PRO A 45 8.78 -6.67 7.36
CA PRO A 45 8.18 -6.49 8.69
C PRO A 45 9.04 -5.64 9.63
N ASP A 46 10.36 -5.68 9.45
CA ASP A 46 11.36 -4.94 10.23
C ASP A 46 11.72 -3.57 9.62
N ALA A 47 10.97 -3.10 8.62
CA ALA A 47 11.19 -1.77 8.04
C ALA A 47 11.07 -0.69 9.12
N PRO A 48 11.87 0.39 9.04
CA PRO A 48 11.85 1.44 10.03
C PRO A 48 10.50 2.19 10.01
N PHE A 49 10.16 2.81 11.13
CA PHE A 49 8.93 3.58 11.28
C PHE A 49 9.04 4.99 10.68
N GLU A 50 10.26 5.50 10.57
CA GLU A 50 10.62 6.77 9.95
C GLU A 50 11.90 6.58 9.13
N THR A 51 12.06 7.36 8.06
CA THR A 51 13.31 7.38 7.30
C THR A 51 13.63 8.78 6.80
N THR A 52 14.90 9.15 6.88
CA THR A 52 15.48 10.35 6.26
C THR A 52 16.45 9.99 5.12
N GLU A 53 16.75 8.70 4.93
CA GLU A 53 17.61 8.20 3.87
C GLU A 53 16.78 8.00 2.59
N ASP A 54 17.38 8.26 1.43
CA ASP A 54 16.70 8.12 0.15
C ASP A 54 16.40 6.65 -0.17
N SER A 55 15.31 6.43 -0.91
CA SER A 55 14.80 5.09 -1.21
C SER A 55 15.78 4.24 -2.01
N TYR A 56 16.60 4.86 -2.88
CA TYR A 56 17.59 4.13 -3.69
C TYR A 56 18.70 3.57 -2.82
N THR A 57 19.21 4.35 -1.87
CA THR A 57 20.24 3.91 -0.93
C THR A 57 19.74 2.81 -0.01
N ILE A 58 18.54 2.95 0.56
CA ILE A 58 17.93 1.91 1.38
C ILE A 58 17.77 0.61 0.58
N PHE A 59 17.20 0.70 -0.63
CA PHE A 59 16.96 -0.48 -1.46
C PHE A 59 18.26 -1.14 -1.94
N SER A 60 19.26 -0.34 -2.33
CA SER A 60 20.60 -0.81 -2.71
C SER A 60 21.22 -1.64 -1.59
N ARG A 61 21.20 -1.14 -0.35
CA ARG A 61 21.68 -1.86 0.84
C ARG A 61 20.86 -3.13 1.09
N MET A 62 19.53 -3.03 1.05
CA MET A 62 18.62 -4.15 1.30
C MET A 62 18.79 -5.30 0.29
N LYS A 63 19.04 -4.99 -0.99
CA LYS A 63 19.18 -5.99 -2.06
C LYS A 63 20.63 -6.38 -2.37
N GLY A 64 21.62 -5.70 -1.79
CA GLY A 64 23.03 -5.95 -2.06
C GLY A 64 23.44 -5.63 -3.50
N VAL A 65 22.80 -4.62 -4.12
CA VAL A 65 23.06 -4.21 -5.50
C VAL A 65 23.58 -2.77 -5.54
N SER A 66 24.28 -2.38 -6.60
CA SER A 66 24.80 -1.00 -6.72
C SER A 66 23.67 0.04 -6.85
N LEU A 67 23.93 1.28 -6.42
CA LEU A 67 22.99 2.40 -6.60
C LEU A 67 22.57 2.60 -8.06
N ASN A 68 23.49 2.42 -9.01
CA ASN A 68 23.18 2.52 -10.44
C ASN A 68 22.19 1.43 -10.88
N GLN A 69 22.39 0.20 -10.42
CA GLN A 69 21.47 -0.90 -10.69
C GLN A 69 20.10 -0.66 -10.04
N THR A 70 20.07 -0.15 -8.80
CA THR A 70 18.81 0.22 -8.14
C THR A 70 18.03 1.26 -8.93
N LYS A 71 18.69 2.34 -9.38
CA LYS A 71 18.07 3.38 -10.23
C LYS A 71 17.50 2.78 -11.51
N GLN A 72 18.22 1.86 -12.16
CA GLN A 72 17.72 1.17 -13.36
C GLN A 72 16.48 0.32 -13.06
N MET A 73 16.48 -0.45 -11.97
CA MET A 73 15.31 -1.25 -11.55
C MET A 73 14.09 -0.38 -11.23
N PHE A 74 14.31 0.76 -10.56
CA PHE A 74 13.25 1.70 -10.22
C PHE A 74 12.67 2.34 -11.48
N MET A 75 13.51 2.83 -12.41
CA MET A 75 13.07 3.37 -13.70
C MET A 75 12.22 2.36 -14.49
N GLN A 76 12.66 1.09 -14.58
CA GLN A 76 11.86 0.06 -15.24
C GLN A 76 10.49 -0.14 -14.59
N THR A 77 10.42 -0.01 -13.27
CA THR A 77 9.16 -0.12 -12.52
C THR A 77 8.27 1.10 -12.75
N VAL A 78 8.83 2.30 -12.81
CA VAL A 78 8.12 3.54 -13.17
C VAL A 78 7.49 3.40 -14.57
N GLU A 79 8.24 2.92 -15.55
CA GLU A 79 7.72 2.76 -16.91
C GLU A 79 6.57 1.74 -16.98
N ARG A 80 6.63 0.66 -16.20
CA ARG A 80 5.50 -0.29 -16.07
C ARG A 80 4.29 0.34 -15.38
N ALA A 81 4.50 1.13 -14.34
CA ALA A 81 3.43 1.84 -13.63
C ALA A 81 2.69 2.82 -14.57
N LYS A 82 3.44 3.56 -15.39
CA LYS A 82 2.87 4.49 -16.38
C LYS A 82 1.93 3.81 -17.38
N GLN A 83 2.25 2.59 -17.80
CA GLN A 83 1.41 1.83 -18.75
C GLN A 83 0.00 1.55 -18.22
N VAL A 84 -0.20 1.59 -16.90
CA VAL A 84 -1.50 1.38 -16.25
C VAL A 84 -2.07 2.66 -15.64
N GLY A 85 -1.49 3.82 -15.98
CA GLY A 85 -1.94 5.13 -15.51
C GLY A 85 -1.47 5.52 -14.11
N LEU A 86 -0.46 4.84 -13.56
CA LEU A 86 0.13 5.17 -12.27
C LEU A 86 1.39 6.03 -12.43
N VAL A 87 1.63 6.92 -11.47
CA VAL A 87 2.82 7.77 -11.40
C VAL A 87 3.56 7.46 -10.11
N TYR A 88 4.81 7.01 -10.21
CA TYR A 88 5.65 6.73 -9.05
C TYR A 88 6.73 7.80 -8.92
N ASP A 89 6.91 8.26 -7.68
CA ASP A 89 7.92 9.22 -7.26
C ASP A 89 8.83 8.56 -6.22
N TYR A 90 9.82 7.82 -6.71
CA TYR A 90 10.81 7.18 -5.85
C TYR A 90 11.78 8.16 -5.19
N ASP A 91 11.93 9.37 -5.73
CA ASP A 91 12.81 10.38 -5.16
C ASP A 91 12.27 10.85 -3.80
N ASN A 92 10.94 10.94 -3.67
CA ASN A 92 10.26 11.31 -2.41
C ASN A 92 9.71 10.11 -1.62
N MET A 93 9.73 8.89 -2.17
CA MET A 93 9.18 7.70 -1.50
C MET A 93 9.87 7.39 -0.16
N LYS A 94 9.07 7.19 0.89
CA LYS A 94 9.55 6.84 2.23
C LYS A 94 9.40 5.35 2.51
N MET A 95 10.51 4.61 2.45
CA MET A 95 10.54 3.17 2.77
C MET A 95 10.29 2.93 4.26
N THR A 96 9.02 2.71 4.61
CA THR A 96 8.53 2.68 5.99
C THR A 96 7.63 1.47 6.24
N ASN A 97 7.45 1.14 7.52
CA ASN A 97 6.66 -0.02 7.94
C ASN A 97 5.18 0.10 7.55
N THR A 98 4.61 -1.00 7.03
CA THR A 98 3.23 -1.03 6.52
C THR A 98 2.20 -1.64 7.48
N PHE A 99 2.61 -2.04 8.69
CA PHE A 99 1.74 -2.79 9.61
C PHE A 99 0.48 -2.01 10.00
N LYS A 100 0.64 -0.73 10.39
CA LYS A 100 -0.49 0.15 10.74
C LYS A 100 -1.44 0.35 9.56
N ALA A 101 -0.90 0.53 8.36
CA ALA A 101 -1.68 0.65 7.13
C ALA A 101 -2.50 -0.62 6.85
N HIS A 102 -1.93 -1.81 7.05
CA HIS A 102 -2.66 -3.09 6.94
C HIS A 102 -3.78 -3.21 7.96
N ARG A 103 -3.54 -2.82 9.22
CA ARG A 103 -4.58 -2.83 10.26
C ARG A 103 -5.76 -1.92 9.91
N LEU A 104 -5.49 -0.72 9.41
CA LEU A 104 -6.55 0.18 8.95
C LEU A 104 -7.26 -0.34 7.69
N ALA A 105 -6.58 -1.04 6.79
CA ALA A 105 -7.21 -1.70 5.65
C ALA A 105 -8.22 -2.76 6.10
N LYS A 106 -7.85 -3.58 7.10
CA LYS A 106 -8.75 -4.58 7.71
C LYS A 106 -9.92 -3.93 8.44
N TRP A 107 -9.68 -2.87 9.19
CA TRP A 107 -10.77 -2.08 9.78
C TRP A 107 -11.70 -1.48 8.72
N ALA A 108 -11.17 -0.84 7.68
CA ALA A 108 -12.00 -0.27 6.60
C ALA A 108 -12.82 -1.32 5.85
N ARG A 109 -12.42 -2.61 5.89
CA ARG A 109 -13.20 -3.73 5.35
C ARG A 109 -14.56 -3.86 6.04
N THR A 110 -14.67 -3.58 7.34
CA THR A 110 -15.96 -3.65 8.07
C THR A 110 -16.98 -2.63 7.56
N PHE A 111 -16.52 -1.63 6.79
CA PHE A 111 -17.35 -0.61 6.13
C PHE A 111 -17.45 -0.81 4.61
N GLY A 112 -16.90 -1.90 4.06
CA GLY A 112 -16.82 -2.11 2.60
C GLY A 112 -15.88 -1.14 1.88
N LYS A 113 -14.91 -0.55 2.59
CA LYS A 113 -14.00 0.49 2.08
C LYS A 113 -12.54 0.05 1.94
N GLU A 114 -12.21 -1.22 2.21
CA GLU A 114 -10.83 -1.75 2.12
C GLU A 114 -10.17 -1.47 0.76
N SER A 115 -10.87 -1.70 -0.37
CA SER A 115 -10.28 -1.47 -1.70
C SER A 115 -9.95 0.00 -1.95
N VAL A 116 -10.85 0.91 -1.55
CA VAL A 116 -10.67 2.35 -1.72
C VAL A 116 -9.55 2.87 -0.82
N LEU A 117 -9.50 2.42 0.43
CA LEU A 117 -8.44 2.80 1.35
C LEU A 117 -7.09 2.29 0.85
N SER A 118 -7.04 1.04 0.38
CA SER A 118 -5.83 0.43 -0.19
C SER A 118 -5.28 1.25 -1.36
N THR A 119 -6.14 1.70 -2.28
CA THR A 119 -5.70 2.58 -3.39
C THR A 119 -5.08 3.87 -2.87
N LYS A 120 -5.66 4.50 -1.83
CA LYS A 120 -5.11 5.73 -1.26
C LYS A 120 -3.81 5.52 -0.49
N LEU A 121 -3.65 4.39 0.18
CA LEU A 121 -2.39 4.02 0.86
C LEU A 121 -1.26 3.80 -0.14
N PHE A 122 -1.55 3.11 -1.25
CA PHE A 122 -0.61 2.96 -2.35
C PHE A 122 -0.21 4.30 -2.98
N ASP A 123 -1.18 5.18 -3.24
CA ASP A 123 -0.93 6.52 -3.77
C ASP A 123 -0.12 7.39 -2.79
N ALA A 124 -0.45 7.32 -1.49
CA ALA A 124 0.29 8.00 -0.44
C ALA A 124 1.76 7.56 -0.41
N TYR A 125 2.02 6.26 -0.54
CA TYR A 125 3.36 5.69 -0.50
C TYR A 125 4.18 5.96 -1.77
N PHE A 126 3.64 5.58 -2.94
CA PHE A 126 4.39 5.58 -4.20
C PHE A 126 4.32 6.91 -4.97
N THR A 127 3.22 7.65 -4.87
CA THR A 127 3.04 8.90 -5.64
C THR A 127 3.37 10.12 -4.81
N LYS A 128 2.98 10.14 -3.54
CA LYS A 128 3.05 11.34 -2.68
C LYS A 128 4.22 11.34 -1.69
N GLY A 129 4.97 10.25 -1.59
CA GLY A 129 6.10 10.16 -0.66
C GLY A 129 5.72 10.33 0.82
N LEU A 130 4.50 9.95 1.19
CA LEU A 130 4.02 10.05 2.57
C LEU A 130 4.42 8.81 3.38
N ASN A 131 4.66 9.02 4.67
CA ASN A 131 4.94 7.92 5.60
C ASN A 131 3.62 7.26 6.02
N ILE A 132 3.38 6.02 5.58
CA ILE A 132 2.16 5.26 5.93
C ILE A 132 2.27 4.48 7.25
N HIS A 133 3.32 4.75 8.04
CA HIS A 133 3.38 4.42 9.46
C HIS A 133 2.94 5.59 10.36
N ASP A 134 2.98 6.83 9.84
CA ASP A 134 2.59 8.04 10.58
C ASP A 134 1.06 8.07 10.80
N ASP A 135 0.64 8.15 12.06
CA ASP A 135 -0.78 8.12 12.43
C ASP A 135 -1.54 9.30 11.84
N LYS A 136 -0.95 10.50 11.77
CA LYS A 136 -1.59 11.67 11.17
C LYS A 136 -1.84 11.44 9.68
N VAL A 137 -0.84 10.95 8.94
CA VAL A 137 -1.00 10.61 7.52
C VAL A 137 -2.13 9.60 7.32
N LEU A 138 -2.13 8.54 8.12
CA LEU A 138 -3.14 7.48 8.03
C LEU A 138 -4.55 8.00 8.34
N LEU A 139 -4.70 8.80 9.40
CA LEU A 139 -5.97 9.39 9.80
C LEU A 139 -6.49 10.43 8.79
N ASP A 140 -5.59 11.22 8.18
CA ASP A 140 -5.94 12.13 7.10
C ASP A 140 -6.49 11.36 5.89
N ILE A 141 -5.85 10.24 5.52
CA ILE A 141 -6.35 9.37 4.45
C ILE A 141 -7.74 8.81 4.79
N VAL A 142 -7.93 8.28 6.01
CA VAL A 142 -9.22 7.77 6.50
C VAL A 142 -10.32 8.82 6.40
N ASN A 143 -10.03 10.06 6.83
CA ASN A 143 -10.97 11.17 6.76
C ASN A 143 -11.46 11.43 5.32
N THR A 144 -10.58 11.28 4.32
CA THR A 144 -10.97 11.45 2.91
C THR A 144 -11.93 10.39 2.38
N LEU A 145 -12.17 9.30 3.12
CA LEU A 145 -13.19 8.29 2.81
C LEU A 145 -14.51 8.55 3.52
N GLY A 146 -14.59 9.56 4.40
CA GLY A 146 -15.75 9.84 5.24
C GLY A 146 -15.94 8.80 6.36
N LEU A 147 -14.88 8.12 6.77
CA LEU A 147 -14.88 7.19 7.91
C LEU A 147 -14.51 7.93 9.20
N ASP A 148 -14.91 7.38 10.35
CA ASP A 148 -14.66 7.98 11.66
C ASP A 148 -13.17 7.94 12.02
N VAL A 149 -12.57 9.13 12.13
CA VAL A 149 -11.16 9.32 12.47
C VAL A 149 -10.86 8.91 13.91
N HIS A 150 -11.81 9.09 14.84
CA HIS A 150 -11.65 8.67 16.23
C HIS A 150 -11.63 7.15 16.34
N GLU A 151 -12.51 6.44 15.62
CA GLU A 151 -12.48 4.97 15.59
C GLU A 151 -11.18 4.44 14.97
N ALA A 152 -10.74 5.01 13.84
CA ALA A 152 -9.46 4.66 13.23
C ALA A 152 -8.27 4.89 14.18
N LYS A 153 -8.30 5.98 14.96
CA LYS A 153 -7.28 6.26 15.97
C LYS A 153 -7.26 5.19 17.06
N VAL A 154 -8.43 4.72 17.53
CA VAL A 154 -8.52 3.61 18.49
C VAL A 154 -7.93 2.33 17.91
N VAL A 155 -8.11 2.06 16.61
CA VAL A 155 -7.41 0.94 15.95
C VAL A 155 -5.90 1.12 16.07
N LEU A 156 -5.35 2.28 15.70
CA LEU A 156 -3.90 2.53 15.74
C LEU A 156 -3.30 2.45 17.16
N GLU A 157 -4.06 2.80 18.19
CA GLU A 157 -3.63 2.80 19.61
C GLU A 157 -3.90 1.49 20.37
N SER A 158 -4.56 0.52 19.74
CA SER A 158 -4.93 -0.78 20.36
C SER A 158 -4.30 -1.97 19.62
N ASN A 159 -4.78 -3.19 19.93
CA ASN A 159 -4.45 -4.43 19.20
C ASN A 159 -5.55 -4.88 18.22
N GLN A 160 -6.56 -4.06 17.95
CA GLN A 160 -7.62 -4.43 16.99
C GLN A 160 -7.04 -4.74 15.60
N PHE A 161 -7.50 -5.82 14.96
CA PHE A 161 -7.00 -6.28 13.65
C PHE A 161 -5.52 -6.70 13.61
N HIS A 162 -4.85 -6.82 14.76
CA HIS A 162 -3.45 -7.28 14.83
C HIS A 162 -3.26 -8.68 14.23
N ASP A 163 -4.07 -9.64 14.68
CA ASP A 163 -3.97 -11.05 14.25
C ASP A 163 -4.46 -11.26 12.81
N GLU A 164 -5.15 -10.28 12.22
CA GLU A 164 -5.54 -10.32 10.81
C GLU A 164 -4.40 -9.86 9.87
N VAL A 165 -3.32 -9.33 10.44
CA VAL A 165 -2.14 -8.87 9.70
C VAL A 165 -0.96 -9.84 9.84
N LEU A 166 -0.91 -10.63 10.93
CA LEU A 166 0.11 -11.65 11.19
C LEU A 166 -0.07 -12.94 10.39
#